data_AF-D2C7R0-F1
#
_entry.id   AF-D2C7R0-F1
#
_cell.length_a   1.000
_cell.length_b   1.000
_cell.length_c   1.000
_cell.angle_alpha   90.00
_cell.angle_beta   90.00
_cell.angle_gamma   90.00
#
_symmetry.space_group_name_H-M   'P 1'
#
loop_
_entity.id
_entity.type
_entity.pdbx_description
1 polymer ?
#
loop_
_entity_poly.entity_id
_entity_poly.type
_entity_poly.pdbx_seq_one_letter_code
_entity_poly.pdbx_strand_id
1 'polypeptide(L)'
;MLPKYRIIEKFLIDEIKSGKYKHGDKLPTEKELMERFDASRETVRKALERLVVKNLVIRKPGLGTFVNIEKKNKVVGILVQQITSYIFPYIALGAEEVLFANGYKMLLGNASEDSHKERQIINEWLEVGVDGLIIDPVYSATKRSNRDLIEDIAKKGTKVVLVHTNWDIEGVGSVVLDDWYGGEKAAEIFYQYGHRNVAVLYKTIHLPSVVRAQAFLKRGRELGFEKIHEKSFHVSEFTGIVMQSAFELLSLPKDQRPTAVFCYNDATALQFFLAAKRMGLSIPEDVSVIGFDDAPIGDFREILTTFEHPKEEVGKKAVEILLKMIDGEKPEKYVFKPKLIMRESVTYPKK
;
A
#
# COMPACT_ATOMS: atom_id res chain seq x y z
N MET A 1 40.67 4.97 -32.53
CA MET A 1 41.17 4.29 -31.31
C MET A 1 40.44 4.84 -30.10
N LEU A 2 40.02 3.99 -29.15
CA LEU A 2 39.51 4.47 -27.87
C LEU A 2 40.65 5.12 -27.07
N PRO A 3 40.41 6.23 -26.34
CA PRO A 3 41.41 6.81 -25.45
C PRO A 3 41.90 5.80 -24.41
N LYS A 4 43.21 5.77 -24.11
CA LYS A 4 43.82 4.81 -23.15
C LYS A 4 43.10 4.78 -21.79
N TYR A 5 42.64 5.93 -21.28
CA TYR A 5 41.90 5.98 -20.01
C TYR A 5 40.56 5.19 -20.06
N ARG A 6 39.87 5.14 -21.21
CA ARG A 6 38.63 4.36 -21.39
C ARG A 6 38.92 2.85 -21.45
N ILE A 7 40.08 2.47 -21.99
CA ILE A 7 40.51 1.07 -22.03
C ILE A 7 40.77 0.57 -20.60
N ILE A 8 41.48 1.36 -19.79
CA ILE A 8 41.75 1.05 -18.37
C ILE A 8 40.45 1.01 -17.55
N GLU A 9 39.57 2.00 -17.73
CA GLU A 9 38.25 2.04 -17.08
C GLU A 9 37.44 0.78 -17.41
N LYS A 10 37.31 0.43 -18.70
CA LYS A 10 36.58 -0.76 -19.14
C LYS A 10 37.17 -2.04 -18.56
N PHE A 11 38.49 -2.19 -18.63
CA PHE A 11 39.19 -3.36 -18.09
C PHE A 11 38.91 -3.55 -16.60
N LEU A 12 39.04 -2.50 -15.79
CA LEU A 12 38.78 -2.57 -14.35
C LEU A 12 37.31 -2.86 -14.04
N ILE A 13 36.37 -2.30 -14.82
CA ILE A 13 34.95 -2.64 -14.70
C ILE A 13 34.70 -4.12 -14.98
N ASP A 14 35.29 -4.66 -16.04
CA ASP A 14 35.10 -6.06 -16.44
C ASP A 14 35.66 -7.02 -15.38
N GLU A 15 36.79 -6.68 -14.75
CA GLU A 15 37.39 -7.45 -13.65
C GLU A 15 36.60 -7.39 -12.33
N ILE A 16 35.98 -6.24 -12.04
CA ILE A 16 35.07 -6.12 -10.89
C ILE A 16 33.80 -6.94 -11.15
N LYS A 17 33.24 -6.86 -12.37
CA LYS A 17 32.03 -7.60 -12.77
C LYS A 17 32.24 -9.11 -12.84
N SER A 18 33.44 -9.56 -13.22
CA SER A 18 33.77 -10.99 -13.24
C SER A 18 33.98 -11.58 -11.85
N GLY A 19 33.96 -10.76 -10.80
CA GLY A 19 34.18 -11.18 -9.42
C GLY A 19 35.66 -11.39 -9.06
N LYS A 20 36.60 -11.01 -9.92
CA LYS A 20 38.03 -11.06 -9.60
C LYS A 20 38.41 -10.11 -8.47
N TYR A 21 37.74 -8.96 -8.38
CA TYR A 21 37.83 -8.08 -7.22
C TYR A 21 36.49 -7.98 -6.51
N LYS A 22 36.46 -8.31 -5.22
CA LYS A 22 35.31 -8.22 -4.31
C LYS A 22 35.28 -6.88 -3.59
N HIS A 23 34.20 -6.60 -2.86
CA HIS A 23 34.13 -5.41 -2.01
C HIS A 23 35.29 -5.36 -1.02
N GLY A 24 35.92 -4.19 -0.91
CA GLY A 24 37.08 -3.99 -0.05
C GLY A 24 38.42 -4.41 -0.66
N ASP A 25 38.44 -5.14 -1.79
CA ASP A 25 39.68 -5.54 -2.44
C ASP A 25 40.45 -4.33 -2.97
N LYS A 26 41.77 -4.39 -2.87
CA LYS A 26 42.65 -3.35 -3.39
C LYS A 26 42.86 -3.54 -4.89
N LEU A 27 42.59 -2.51 -5.67
CA LEU A 27 42.93 -2.49 -7.10
C LEU A 27 44.45 -2.30 -7.30
N PRO A 28 44.98 -2.67 -8.48
CA PRO A 28 46.36 -2.39 -8.85
C PRO A 28 46.70 -0.90 -8.66
N THR A 29 47.91 -0.64 -8.19
CA THR A 29 48.46 0.69 -7.95
C THR A 29 48.57 1.51 -9.24
N GLU A 30 48.68 2.84 -9.12
CA GLU A 30 48.88 3.70 -10.29
C GLU A 30 50.11 3.24 -11.10
N LYS A 31 51.19 2.82 -10.42
CA LYS A 31 52.42 2.34 -11.05
C LYS A 31 52.18 1.05 -11.85
N GLU A 32 51.52 0.06 -11.27
CA GLU A 32 51.19 -1.20 -11.96
C GLU A 32 50.26 -0.98 -13.16
N LEU A 33 49.31 -0.05 -13.06
CA LEU A 33 48.43 0.31 -14.18
C LEU A 33 49.17 1.09 -15.27
N MET A 34 50.13 1.96 -14.91
CA MET A 34 50.98 2.67 -15.88
C MET A 34 51.82 1.67 -16.69
N GLU A 35 52.47 0.72 -16.01
CA GLU A 35 53.30 -0.32 -16.65
C GLU A 35 52.45 -1.25 -17.52
N ARG A 36 51.29 -1.70 -17.03
CA ARG A 36 50.43 -2.65 -17.74
C ARG A 36 49.81 -2.09 -19.02
N PHE A 37 49.44 -0.81 -19.02
CA PHE A 37 48.73 -0.17 -20.13
C PHE A 37 49.59 0.79 -20.94
N ASP A 38 50.89 0.87 -20.64
CA ASP A 38 51.81 1.84 -21.22
C ASP A 38 51.20 3.27 -21.19
N ALA A 39 50.74 3.69 -20.01
CA ALA A 39 49.92 4.88 -19.85
C ALA A 39 50.59 5.91 -18.93
N SER A 40 50.38 7.20 -19.21
CA SER A 40 50.82 8.25 -18.31
C SER A 40 50.05 8.18 -16.98
N ARG A 41 50.67 8.68 -15.91
CA ARG A 41 50.02 8.79 -14.59
C ARG A 41 48.68 9.52 -14.66
N GLU A 42 48.62 10.59 -15.45
CA GLU A 42 47.41 11.37 -15.68
C GLU A 42 46.29 10.55 -16.33
N THR A 43 46.64 9.70 -17.28
CA THR A 43 45.70 8.77 -17.94
C THR A 43 45.11 7.77 -16.94
N VAL A 44 45.95 7.20 -16.08
CA VAL A 44 45.52 6.25 -15.03
C VAL A 44 44.65 6.95 -13.99
N ARG A 45 45.04 8.15 -13.53
CA ARG A 45 44.25 8.96 -12.60
C ARG A 45 42.87 9.27 -13.15
N LYS A 46 42.81 9.73 -14.40
CA LYS A 46 41.54 9.99 -15.09
C LYS A 46 40.66 8.74 -15.17
N ALA A 47 41.22 7.55 -15.39
CA ALA A 47 40.45 6.31 -15.38
C ALA A 47 39.91 5.99 -13.97
N LEU A 48 40.75 6.10 -12.93
CA LEU A 48 40.37 5.84 -11.54
C LEU A 48 39.35 6.87 -11.01
N GLU A 49 39.50 8.15 -11.34
CA GLU A 49 38.53 9.21 -11.01
C GLU A 49 37.16 8.92 -11.61
N ARG A 50 37.11 8.42 -12.84
CA ARG A 50 35.85 8.00 -13.47
C ARG A 50 35.21 6.81 -12.77
N LEU A 51 36.01 5.87 -12.25
CA LEU A 51 35.50 4.76 -11.42
C LEU A 51 34.99 5.26 -10.07
N VAL A 52 35.62 6.28 -9.47
CA VAL A 52 35.14 6.94 -8.24
C VAL A 52 33.81 7.63 -8.50
N VAL A 53 33.66 8.36 -9.62
CA VAL A 53 32.39 8.98 -10.02
C VAL A 53 31.28 7.94 -10.23
N LYS A 54 31.63 6.74 -10.71
CA LYS A 54 30.70 5.60 -10.85
C LYS A 54 30.43 4.87 -9.53
N ASN A 55 31.02 5.33 -8.42
CA ASN A 55 30.96 4.69 -7.10
C ASN A 55 31.40 3.22 -7.10
N LEU A 56 32.26 2.80 -8.04
CA LEU A 56 32.76 1.42 -8.11
C LEU A 56 34.00 1.22 -7.24
N VAL A 57 34.67 2.31 -6.88
CA VAL A 57 35.91 2.31 -6.10
C VAL A 57 35.98 3.53 -5.18
N ILE A 58 36.77 3.42 -4.11
CA ILE A 58 37.15 4.54 -3.23
C ILE A 58 38.67 4.72 -3.21
N ARG A 59 39.13 5.96 -3.14
CA ARG A 59 40.55 6.30 -2.94
C ARG A 59 40.79 6.58 -1.46
N LYS A 60 41.75 5.87 -0.86
CA LYS A 60 42.23 6.13 0.49
C LYS A 60 43.65 6.71 0.40
N PRO A 61 43.88 7.98 0.81
CA PRO A 61 45.19 8.61 0.76
C PRO A 61 46.27 7.72 1.40
N GLY A 62 47.41 7.54 0.73
CA GLY A 62 48.51 6.69 1.19
C GLY A 62 48.26 5.16 1.11
N LEU A 63 47.01 4.71 0.95
CA LEU A 63 46.64 3.29 1.00
C LEU A 63 46.30 2.70 -0.37
N GLY A 64 45.83 3.52 -1.32
CA GLY A 64 45.52 3.13 -2.70
C GLY A 64 44.04 3.26 -3.08
N THR A 65 43.63 2.53 -4.11
CA THR A 65 42.24 2.48 -4.58
C THR A 65 41.62 1.12 -4.24
N PHE A 66 40.44 1.11 -3.65
CA PHE A 66 39.75 -0.10 -3.19
C PHE A 66 38.39 -0.21 -3.85
N VAL A 67 37.95 -1.43 -4.16
CA VAL A 67 36.65 -1.70 -4.77
C VAL A 67 35.54 -1.38 -3.77
N ASN A 68 34.59 -0.57 -4.21
CA ASN A 68 33.46 -0.07 -3.43
C ASN A 68 32.14 -0.59 -3.99
N ILE A 69 31.94 -1.90 -3.95
CA ILE A 69 30.72 -2.55 -4.48
C ILE A 69 29.71 -3.02 -3.41
N GLU A 70 29.81 -2.55 -2.16
CA GLU A 70 28.76 -2.71 -1.12
C GLU A 70 28.36 -1.31 -0.62
N LYS A 71 27.09 -0.98 -0.41
CA LYS A 71 25.87 -1.77 -0.31
C LYS A 71 24.96 -1.55 -1.53
N LYS A 72 24.14 -2.55 -1.88
CA LYS A 72 22.83 -2.30 -2.50
C LYS A 72 22.20 -1.12 -1.75
N ASN A 73 21.64 -0.15 -2.47
CA ASN A 73 20.90 0.90 -1.81
C ASN A 73 19.65 0.25 -1.23
N LYS A 74 19.77 -0.30 0.01
CA LYS A 74 18.72 -0.99 0.75
C LYS A 74 17.61 -0.01 1.05
N VAL A 75 16.77 0.21 0.04
CA VAL A 75 15.75 1.24 0.03
C VAL A 75 14.50 0.63 -0.55
N VAL A 76 13.42 0.67 0.22
CA VAL A 76 12.09 0.25 -0.22
C VAL A 76 11.21 1.49 -0.28
N GLY A 77 10.50 1.65 -1.40
CA GLY A 77 9.45 2.65 -1.54
C GLY A 77 8.13 2.13 -1.00
N ILE A 78 7.48 2.88 -0.13
CA ILE A 78 6.11 2.63 0.33
C ILE A 78 5.23 3.78 -0.15
N LEU A 79 4.35 3.49 -1.10
CA LEU A 79 3.44 4.47 -1.70
C LEU A 79 2.02 4.23 -1.22
N VAL A 80 1.40 5.27 -0.65
CA VAL A 80 0.03 5.23 -0.15
C VAL A 80 -0.88 6.18 -0.91
N GLN A 81 -2.17 5.85 -0.96
CA GLN A 81 -3.19 6.70 -1.57
C GLN A 81 -3.28 8.05 -0.87
N GLN A 82 -3.33 8.06 0.46
CA GLN A 82 -3.44 9.28 1.26
C GLN A 82 -2.88 9.08 2.67
N ILE A 83 -1.77 9.73 3.02
CA ILE A 83 -1.11 9.55 4.32
C ILE A 83 -1.96 9.96 5.54
N THR A 84 -2.93 10.86 5.34
CA THR A 84 -3.84 11.31 6.40
C THR A 84 -5.00 10.36 6.67
N SER A 85 -5.16 9.29 5.88
CA SER A 85 -6.15 8.25 6.20
C SER A 85 -5.71 7.46 7.44
N TYR A 86 -6.65 7.20 8.33
CA TYR A 86 -6.41 6.73 9.70
C TYR A 86 -5.78 5.33 9.81
N ILE A 87 -5.72 4.55 8.73
CA ILE A 87 -5.10 3.23 8.72
C ILE A 87 -3.60 3.27 8.37
N PHE A 88 -3.17 4.20 7.51
CA PHE A 88 -1.83 4.15 6.91
C PHE A 88 -0.68 4.45 7.85
N PRO A 89 -0.79 5.37 8.83
CA PRO A 89 0.29 5.57 9.79
C PRO A 89 0.71 4.27 10.46
N TYR A 90 -0.24 3.42 10.85
CA TYR A 90 0.02 2.12 11.48
C TYR A 90 0.61 1.09 10.51
N ILE A 91 0.15 1.06 9.25
CA ILE A 91 0.75 0.22 8.20
C ILE A 91 2.21 0.63 7.97
N ALA A 92 2.48 1.94 7.88
CA ALA A 92 3.83 2.47 7.70
C ALA A 92 4.72 2.14 8.91
N LEU A 93 4.22 2.23 10.14
CA LEU A 93 4.95 1.82 11.34
C LEU A 93 5.33 0.34 11.32
N GLY A 94 4.38 -0.56 11.03
CA GLY A 94 4.67 -1.99 10.96
C GLY A 94 5.65 -2.34 9.83
N ALA A 95 5.56 -1.64 8.70
CA ALA A 95 6.53 -1.82 7.62
C ALA A 95 7.93 -1.28 7.98
N GLU A 96 8.00 -0.09 8.60
CA GLU A 96 9.25 0.53 9.02
C GLU A 96 10.00 -0.33 10.02
N GLU A 97 9.30 -0.93 11.00
CA GLU A 97 9.89 -1.85 11.98
C GLU A 97 10.65 -2.99 11.32
N VAL A 98 10.02 -3.69 10.36
CA VAL A 98 10.62 -4.84 9.66
C VAL A 98 11.73 -4.38 8.70
N LEU A 99 11.55 -3.26 8.00
CA LEU A 99 12.58 -2.71 7.13
C LEU A 99 13.84 -2.32 7.92
N PHE A 100 13.67 -1.62 9.04
CA PHE A 100 14.75 -1.18 9.92
C PHE A 100 15.53 -2.38 10.46
N ALA A 101 14.82 -3.40 10.96
CA ALA A 101 15.44 -4.63 11.45
C ALA A 101 16.28 -5.35 10.38
N ASN A 102 15.95 -5.20 9.10
CA ASN A 102 16.66 -5.82 7.96
C ASN A 102 17.68 -4.87 7.27
N GLY A 103 17.90 -3.68 7.85
CA GLY A 103 18.86 -2.69 7.37
C GLY A 103 18.41 -1.96 6.10
N TYR A 104 17.10 -1.90 5.84
CA TYR A 104 16.47 -1.14 4.77
C TYR A 104 16.02 0.24 5.26
N LYS A 105 16.10 1.23 4.36
CA LYS A 105 15.51 2.55 4.52
C LYS A 105 14.15 2.58 3.85
N MET A 106 13.22 3.31 4.44
CA MET A 106 11.90 3.55 3.87
C MET A 106 11.88 4.89 3.13
N LEU A 107 11.43 4.90 1.88
CA LEU A 107 10.92 6.10 1.22
C LEU A 107 9.40 6.05 1.31
N LEU A 108 8.80 7.10 1.89
CA LEU A 108 7.35 7.19 2.01
C LEU A 108 6.80 8.19 0.98
N GLY A 109 5.87 7.72 0.15
CA GLY A 109 5.24 8.49 -0.91
C GLY A 109 3.75 8.66 -0.65
N ASN A 110 3.23 9.85 -0.94
CA ASN A 110 1.82 10.17 -0.78
C ASN A 110 1.23 10.60 -2.13
N ALA A 111 0.44 9.72 -2.73
CA ALA A 111 -0.20 10.00 -4.02
C ALA A 111 -1.34 11.01 -3.93
N SER A 112 -1.88 11.28 -2.74
CA SER A 112 -2.96 12.26 -2.52
C SER A 112 -4.20 11.98 -3.38
N GLU A 113 -4.59 10.71 -3.50
CA GLU A 113 -5.66 10.22 -4.37
C GLU A 113 -5.53 10.66 -5.84
N ASP A 114 -4.31 10.84 -6.34
CA ASP A 114 -4.02 11.21 -7.73
C ASP A 114 -3.16 10.13 -8.41
N SER A 115 -3.70 9.45 -9.42
CA SER A 115 -2.99 8.40 -10.14
C SER A 115 -1.87 8.93 -11.04
N HIS A 116 -1.92 10.17 -11.51
CA HIS A 116 -0.79 10.77 -12.22
C HIS A 116 0.39 11.00 -11.28
N LYS A 117 0.12 11.51 -10.08
CA LYS A 117 1.13 11.69 -9.03
C LYS A 117 1.69 10.36 -8.55
N GLU A 118 0.86 9.33 -8.38
CA GLU A 118 1.30 7.97 -8.07
C GLU A 118 2.33 7.47 -9.11
N ARG A 119 2.00 7.57 -10.40
CA ARG A 119 2.90 7.17 -11.49
C ARG A 119 4.21 7.94 -11.47
N GLN A 120 4.16 9.25 -11.25
CA GLN A 120 5.35 10.09 -11.19
C GLN A 120 6.28 9.62 -10.06
N ILE A 121 5.76 9.43 -8.84
CA ILE A 121 6.56 8.98 -7.69
C ILE A 121 7.20 7.61 -7.96
N ILE A 122 6.43 6.67 -8.53
CA ILE A 122 6.96 5.34 -8.87
C ILE A 122 8.14 5.46 -9.84
N ASN A 123 8.00 6.25 -10.91
CA ASN A 123 9.07 6.44 -11.90
C ASN A 123 10.32 7.07 -11.28
N GLU A 124 10.16 8.12 -10.46
CA GLU A 124 11.27 8.77 -9.76
C GLU A 124 12.03 7.79 -8.84
N TRP A 125 11.31 6.93 -8.11
CA TRP A 125 11.94 5.93 -7.26
C TRP A 125 12.65 4.83 -8.04
N LEU A 126 12.13 4.44 -9.20
CA LEU A 126 12.81 3.51 -10.08
C LEU A 126 14.13 4.10 -10.63
N GLU A 127 14.14 5.40 -10.95
CA GLU A 127 15.35 6.12 -11.37
C GLU A 127 16.41 6.20 -10.25
N VAL A 128 15.97 6.38 -9.00
CA VAL A 128 16.84 6.40 -7.81
C VAL A 128 17.37 5.01 -7.44
N GLY A 129 16.75 3.94 -7.96
CA GLY A 129 17.19 2.56 -7.77
C GLY A 129 16.74 1.96 -6.43
N VAL A 130 15.45 2.05 -6.12
CA VAL A 130 14.84 1.29 -5.01
C VAL A 130 14.93 -0.22 -5.26
N ASP A 131 15.13 -1.00 -4.20
CA ASP A 131 15.20 -2.47 -4.27
C ASP A 131 13.82 -3.11 -4.42
N GLY A 132 12.75 -2.38 -4.08
CA GLY A 132 11.38 -2.85 -4.18
C GLY A 132 10.34 -1.81 -3.78
N LEU A 133 9.09 -2.09 -4.09
CA LEU A 133 7.95 -1.21 -3.88
C LEU A 133 6.83 -1.92 -3.12
N ILE A 134 6.27 -1.25 -2.12
CA ILE A 134 5.00 -1.59 -1.48
C ILE A 134 4.02 -0.50 -1.87
N ILE A 135 2.91 -0.86 -2.49
CA ILE A 135 1.99 0.12 -3.09
C ILE A 135 0.57 -0.20 -2.65
N ASP A 136 -0.08 0.75 -1.98
CA ASP A 136 -1.52 0.79 -1.88
C ASP A 136 -2.08 1.64 -3.04
N PRO A 137 -2.70 1.04 -4.08
CA PRO A 137 -2.94 1.73 -5.34
C PRO A 137 -4.11 2.71 -5.32
N VAL A 138 -3.91 3.88 -5.91
CA VAL A 138 -4.95 4.87 -6.19
C VAL A 138 -5.94 4.32 -7.21
N TYR A 139 -7.23 4.50 -6.92
CA TYR A 139 -8.35 4.15 -7.79
C TYR A 139 -8.38 2.66 -8.19
N SER A 140 -8.01 1.77 -7.26
CA SER A 140 -7.79 0.35 -7.51
C SER A 140 -8.93 -0.42 -8.16
N ALA A 141 -10.16 0.11 -8.08
CA ALA A 141 -11.36 -0.46 -8.72
C ALA A 141 -11.60 0.04 -10.16
N THR A 142 -10.73 0.88 -10.72
CA THR A 142 -11.02 1.59 -11.99
C THR A 142 -9.92 1.44 -13.03
N LYS A 143 -10.25 1.75 -14.29
CA LYS A 143 -9.29 1.86 -15.40
C LYS A 143 -8.36 3.07 -15.31
N ARG A 144 -8.54 3.97 -14.33
CA ARG A 144 -7.67 5.12 -14.09
C ARG A 144 -6.50 4.79 -13.14
N SER A 145 -6.47 3.58 -12.58
CA SER A 145 -5.35 3.08 -11.79
C SER A 145 -4.12 2.83 -12.66
N ASN A 146 -2.94 2.78 -12.03
CA ASN A 146 -1.68 2.48 -12.72
C ASN A 146 -1.39 0.98 -12.83
N ARG A 147 -2.42 0.15 -13.05
CA ARG A 147 -2.26 -1.30 -13.21
C ARG A 147 -1.28 -1.67 -14.34
N ASP A 148 -1.31 -0.92 -15.43
CA ASP A 148 -0.40 -1.04 -16.58
C ASP A 148 1.06 -0.80 -16.20
N LEU A 149 1.33 0.22 -15.37
CA LEU A 149 2.67 0.53 -14.90
C LEU A 149 3.21 -0.58 -14.00
N ILE A 150 2.37 -1.06 -13.06
CA ILE A 150 2.76 -2.15 -12.16
C ILE A 150 3.09 -3.41 -12.95
N GLU A 151 2.30 -3.72 -13.98
CA GLU A 151 2.56 -4.85 -14.87
C GLU A 151 3.88 -4.68 -15.65
N ASP A 152 4.16 -3.49 -16.18
CA ASP A 152 5.40 -3.20 -16.93
C ASP A 152 6.66 -3.30 -16.04
N ILE A 153 6.64 -2.71 -14.85
CA ILE A 153 7.82 -2.70 -13.97
C ILE A 153 8.07 -4.08 -13.36
N ALA A 154 7.01 -4.84 -13.05
CA ALA A 154 7.14 -6.22 -12.58
C ALA A 154 7.77 -7.12 -13.66
N LYS A 155 7.36 -6.98 -14.93
CA LYS A 155 7.96 -7.68 -16.08
C LYS A 155 9.45 -7.33 -16.25
N LYS A 156 9.87 -6.11 -15.90
CA LYS A 156 11.27 -5.65 -15.91
C LYS A 156 12.07 -6.12 -14.68
N GLY A 157 11.45 -6.85 -13.76
CA GLY A 157 12.12 -7.46 -12.60
C GLY A 157 12.02 -6.65 -11.30
N THR A 158 11.32 -5.51 -11.30
CA THR A 158 11.04 -4.76 -10.07
C THR A 158 10.18 -5.61 -9.12
N LYS A 159 10.59 -5.67 -7.85
CA LYS A 159 9.81 -6.36 -6.82
C LYS A 159 8.70 -5.45 -6.32
N VAL A 160 7.46 -5.90 -6.45
CA VAL A 160 6.28 -5.12 -6.06
C VAL A 160 5.36 -5.97 -5.19
N VAL A 161 4.92 -5.39 -4.08
CA VAL A 161 3.84 -5.92 -3.24
C VAL A 161 2.71 -4.91 -3.20
N LEU A 162 1.51 -5.34 -3.57
CA LEU A 162 0.30 -4.51 -3.45
C LEU A 162 -0.34 -4.68 -2.07
N VAL A 163 -0.80 -3.60 -1.48
CA VAL A 163 -1.57 -3.60 -0.23
C VAL A 163 -3.02 -3.26 -0.54
N HIS A 164 -3.96 -3.92 0.13
CA HIS A 164 -5.42 -3.77 -0.03
C HIS A 164 -5.97 -4.11 -1.42
N THR A 165 -5.12 -4.47 -2.38
CA THR A 165 -5.52 -4.78 -3.75
C THR A 165 -4.71 -5.97 -4.26
N ASN A 166 -5.38 -6.85 -5.00
CA ASN A 166 -4.73 -7.87 -5.82
C ASN A 166 -5.30 -7.79 -7.25
N TRP A 167 -4.47 -7.37 -8.20
CA TRP A 167 -4.82 -7.26 -9.62
C TRP A 167 -4.48 -8.50 -10.45
N ASP A 168 -4.07 -9.59 -9.78
CA ASP A 168 -3.64 -10.85 -10.37
C ASP A 168 -2.55 -10.68 -11.44
N ILE A 169 -1.58 -9.81 -11.16
CA ILE A 169 -0.42 -9.57 -12.02
C ILE A 169 0.67 -10.62 -11.70
N GLU A 170 1.22 -11.25 -12.72
CA GLU A 170 2.35 -12.18 -12.57
C GLU A 170 3.59 -11.46 -12.00
N GLY A 171 4.28 -12.09 -11.05
CA GLY A 171 5.47 -11.51 -10.42
C GLY A 171 5.20 -10.51 -9.30
N VAL A 172 3.93 -10.20 -9.01
CA VAL A 172 3.53 -9.21 -7.99
C VAL A 172 2.94 -9.92 -6.77
N GLY A 173 3.46 -9.60 -5.58
CA GLY A 173 2.92 -10.06 -4.31
C GLY A 173 1.73 -9.21 -3.88
N SER A 174 0.92 -9.70 -2.93
CA SER A 174 -0.14 -8.87 -2.35
C SER A 174 -0.46 -9.22 -0.90
N VAL A 175 -0.92 -8.22 -0.16
CA VAL A 175 -1.49 -8.36 1.19
C VAL A 175 -2.87 -7.70 1.19
N VAL A 176 -3.91 -8.51 1.32
CA VAL A 176 -5.31 -8.06 1.31
C VAL A 176 -6.05 -8.57 2.54
N LEU A 177 -7.25 -8.06 2.76
CA LEU A 177 -8.19 -8.62 3.71
C LEU A 177 -9.25 -9.43 2.95
N ASP A 178 -9.90 -10.37 3.64
CA ASP A 178 -11.11 -11.03 3.13
C ASP A 178 -12.31 -10.07 3.24
N ASP A 179 -12.32 -9.09 2.34
CA ASP A 179 -13.35 -8.06 2.21
C ASP A 179 -14.72 -8.66 1.87
N TRP A 180 -14.72 -9.79 1.16
CA TRP A 180 -15.94 -10.51 0.83
C TRP A 180 -16.60 -11.08 2.08
N TYR A 181 -15.83 -11.82 2.91
CA TYR A 181 -16.29 -12.30 4.21
C TYR A 181 -16.83 -11.16 5.08
N GLY A 182 -16.15 -10.01 5.08
CA GLY A 182 -16.58 -8.80 5.80
C GLY A 182 -17.99 -8.34 5.42
N GLY A 183 -18.24 -8.20 4.12
CA GLY A 183 -19.55 -7.79 3.60
C GLY A 183 -20.65 -8.82 3.87
N GLU A 184 -20.36 -10.12 3.69
CA GLU A 184 -21.32 -11.19 4.00
C GLU A 184 -21.70 -11.19 5.48
N LYS A 185 -20.73 -11.06 6.38
CA LYS A 185 -20.97 -11.04 7.83
C LYS A 185 -21.76 -9.82 8.27
N ALA A 186 -21.52 -8.65 7.71
CA ALA A 186 -22.32 -7.47 8.01
C ALA A 186 -23.81 -7.69 7.68
N ALA A 187 -24.12 -8.29 6.53
CA ALA A 187 -25.50 -8.62 6.16
C ALA A 187 -26.12 -9.66 7.10
N GLU A 188 -25.37 -10.71 7.47
CA GLU A 188 -25.84 -11.74 8.40
C GLU A 188 -26.19 -11.16 9.77
N ILE A 189 -25.36 -10.26 10.31
CA ILE A 189 -25.60 -9.62 11.60
C ILE A 189 -26.90 -8.81 11.55
N PHE A 190 -27.08 -7.95 10.54
CA PHE A 190 -28.31 -7.17 10.43
C PHE A 190 -29.55 -8.05 10.30
N TYR A 191 -29.47 -9.14 9.53
CA TYR A 191 -30.59 -10.06 9.41
C TYR A 191 -30.92 -10.76 10.73
N GLN A 192 -29.91 -11.18 11.49
CA GLN A 192 -30.04 -11.79 12.81
C GLN A 192 -30.69 -10.85 13.82
N TYR A 193 -30.37 -9.56 13.77
CA TYR A 193 -31.02 -8.51 14.59
C TYR A 193 -32.38 -8.06 14.05
N GLY A 194 -32.96 -8.77 13.08
CA GLY A 194 -34.31 -8.53 12.60
C GLY A 194 -34.45 -7.39 11.59
N HIS A 195 -33.36 -6.79 11.14
CA HIS A 195 -33.43 -5.77 10.09
C HIS A 195 -33.79 -6.41 8.74
N ARG A 196 -34.66 -5.73 7.98
CA ARG A 196 -35.11 -6.15 6.63
C ARG A 196 -35.02 -5.03 5.60
N ASN A 197 -35.15 -3.78 6.04
CA ASN A 197 -34.84 -2.59 5.26
C ASN A 197 -33.50 -2.01 5.75
N VAL A 198 -32.46 -2.10 4.91
CA VAL A 198 -31.07 -1.76 5.25
C VAL A 198 -30.42 -0.90 4.18
N ALA A 199 -29.26 -0.31 4.46
CA ALA A 199 -28.47 0.46 3.53
C ALA A 199 -27.01 -0.02 3.46
N VAL A 200 -26.34 0.27 2.34
CA VAL A 200 -24.89 0.16 2.19
C VAL A 200 -24.33 1.45 1.61
N LEU A 201 -23.28 2.00 2.23
CA LEU A 201 -22.59 3.22 1.81
C LEU A 201 -21.14 2.90 1.50
N TYR A 202 -20.72 3.09 0.24
CA TYR A 202 -19.40 2.64 -0.20
C TYR A 202 -18.77 3.52 -1.28
N LYS A 203 -17.43 3.51 -1.31
CA LYS A 203 -16.61 4.23 -2.30
C LYS A 203 -16.36 3.35 -3.52
N THR A 204 -16.73 3.79 -4.71
CA THR A 204 -16.71 2.99 -5.97
C THR A 204 -15.34 2.92 -6.63
N ILE A 205 -14.43 3.81 -6.24
CA ILE A 205 -13.07 3.89 -6.78
C ILE A 205 -12.06 3.05 -5.98
N HIS A 206 -12.49 2.41 -4.89
CA HIS A 206 -11.63 1.64 -3.99
C HIS A 206 -12.07 0.17 -3.99
N LEU A 207 -11.18 -0.75 -4.40
CA LEU A 207 -11.54 -2.15 -4.63
C LEU A 207 -12.07 -2.88 -3.38
N PRO A 208 -11.42 -2.82 -2.19
CA PRO A 208 -11.96 -3.39 -0.95
C PRO A 208 -13.40 -2.94 -0.66
N SER A 209 -13.66 -1.65 -0.81
CA SER A 209 -14.97 -1.04 -0.58
C SER A 209 -16.03 -1.62 -1.52
N VAL A 210 -15.71 -1.76 -2.81
CA VAL A 210 -16.60 -2.37 -3.81
C VAL A 210 -16.86 -3.84 -3.47
N VAL A 211 -15.84 -4.60 -3.10
CA VAL A 211 -15.96 -6.02 -2.75
C VAL A 211 -16.84 -6.23 -1.52
N ARG A 212 -16.64 -5.44 -0.45
CA ARG A 212 -17.49 -5.45 0.76
C ARG A 212 -18.95 -5.17 0.41
N ALA A 213 -19.21 -4.15 -0.40
CA ALA A 213 -20.56 -3.78 -0.80
C ALA A 213 -21.24 -4.87 -1.65
N GLN A 214 -20.52 -5.45 -2.62
CA GLN A 214 -21.03 -6.53 -3.45
C GLN A 214 -21.39 -7.77 -2.63
N ALA A 215 -20.52 -8.15 -1.69
CA ALA A 215 -20.75 -9.27 -0.78
C ALA A 215 -21.97 -9.02 0.11
N PHE A 216 -22.10 -7.83 0.70
CA PHE A 216 -23.27 -7.42 1.48
C PHE A 216 -24.56 -7.49 0.66
N LEU A 217 -24.56 -6.92 -0.55
CA LEU A 217 -25.72 -6.91 -1.45
C LEU A 217 -26.13 -8.32 -1.86
N LYS A 218 -25.16 -9.19 -2.21
CA LYS A 218 -25.43 -10.58 -2.57
C LYS A 218 -26.02 -11.34 -1.39
N ARG A 219 -25.37 -11.28 -0.23
CA ARG A 219 -25.80 -12.00 0.96
C ARG A 219 -27.15 -11.50 1.48
N GLY A 220 -27.39 -10.20 1.42
CA GLY A 220 -28.67 -9.60 1.79
C GLY A 220 -29.84 -10.10 0.93
N ARG A 221 -29.62 -10.30 -0.38
CA ARG A 221 -30.64 -10.92 -1.26
C ARG A 221 -30.91 -12.38 -0.89
N GLU A 222 -29.86 -13.15 -0.59
CA GLU A 222 -29.98 -14.56 -0.18
C GLU A 222 -30.73 -14.73 1.14
N LEU A 223 -30.51 -13.82 2.10
CA LEU A 223 -31.19 -13.82 3.39
C LEU A 223 -32.66 -13.33 3.29
N GLY A 224 -33.00 -12.60 2.24
CA GLY A 224 -34.33 -12.05 2.03
C GLY A 224 -34.56 -10.70 2.71
N PHE A 225 -33.60 -9.78 2.61
CA PHE A 225 -33.89 -8.37 2.88
C PHE A 225 -34.99 -7.86 1.94
N GLU A 226 -35.98 -7.18 2.51
CA GLU A 226 -37.08 -6.59 1.75
C GLU A 226 -36.60 -5.42 0.90
N LYS A 227 -35.64 -4.64 1.40
CA LYS A 227 -35.06 -3.51 0.68
C LYS A 227 -33.62 -3.27 1.09
N ILE A 228 -32.77 -3.01 0.09
CA ILE A 228 -31.39 -2.59 0.29
C ILE A 228 -31.18 -1.26 -0.42
N HIS A 229 -30.91 -0.20 0.34
CA HIS A 229 -30.58 1.11 -0.17
C HIS A 229 -29.09 1.17 -0.52
N GLU A 230 -28.78 1.33 -1.79
CA GLU A 230 -27.41 1.44 -2.25
C GLU A 230 -27.02 2.92 -2.43
N LYS A 231 -26.01 3.39 -1.68
CA LYS A 231 -25.43 4.72 -1.84
C LYS A 231 -23.94 4.59 -2.11
N SER A 232 -23.50 5.16 -3.22
CA SER A 232 -22.12 5.05 -3.66
C SER A 232 -21.54 6.43 -3.99
N PHE A 233 -20.23 6.57 -3.82
CA PHE A 233 -19.52 7.82 -4.08
C PHE A 233 -18.10 7.55 -4.61
N HIS A 234 -17.48 8.56 -5.23
CA HIS A 234 -16.20 8.41 -5.94
C HIS A 234 -15.15 9.47 -5.54
N VAL A 235 -15.37 10.14 -4.40
CA VAL A 235 -14.49 11.17 -3.84
C VAL A 235 -14.14 10.81 -2.40
N SER A 236 -13.25 11.56 -1.76
CA SER A 236 -12.98 11.42 -0.33
C SER A 236 -14.26 11.55 0.50
N GLU A 237 -14.42 10.70 1.51
CA GLU A 237 -15.54 10.72 2.46
C GLU A 237 -15.66 12.05 3.23
N PHE A 238 -14.59 12.84 3.30
CA PHE A 238 -14.54 14.13 3.99
C PHE A 238 -15.03 15.32 3.14
N THR A 239 -15.50 15.09 1.91
CA THR A 239 -16.06 16.14 1.03
C THR A 239 -17.51 16.50 1.37
N GLY A 240 -18.12 15.83 2.35
CA GLY A 240 -19.53 16.00 2.72
C GLY A 240 -20.50 15.07 1.98
N ILE A 241 -20.05 14.35 0.95
CA ILE A 241 -20.90 13.43 0.16
C ILE A 241 -21.54 12.31 1.01
N VAL A 242 -20.82 11.83 2.03
CA VAL A 242 -21.32 10.81 2.96
C VAL A 242 -22.45 11.37 3.82
N MET A 243 -22.28 12.60 4.30
CA MET A 243 -23.31 13.29 5.09
C MET A 243 -24.56 13.57 4.26
N GLN A 244 -24.39 13.99 3.00
CA GLN A 244 -25.52 14.12 2.06
C GLN A 244 -26.24 12.78 1.87
N SER A 245 -25.50 11.70 1.61
CA SER A 245 -26.08 10.36 1.43
C SER A 245 -26.83 9.90 2.69
N ALA A 246 -26.29 10.19 3.87
CA ALA A 246 -26.94 9.90 5.14
C ALA A 246 -28.25 10.70 5.30
N PHE A 247 -28.25 12.01 5.02
CA PHE A 247 -29.47 12.82 5.05
C PHE A 247 -30.53 12.31 4.08
N GLU A 248 -30.14 11.93 2.85
CA GLU A 248 -31.08 11.38 1.87
C GLU A 248 -31.74 10.08 2.36
N LEU A 249 -30.98 9.20 3.01
CA LEU A 249 -31.51 7.95 3.57
C LEU A 249 -32.38 8.19 4.81
N LEU A 250 -31.90 9.01 5.73
CA LEU A 250 -32.55 9.25 7.02
C LEU A 250 -33.75 10.20 6.92
N SER A 251 -33.89 10.95 5.84
CA SER A 251 -35.08 11.80 5.59
C SER A 251 -36.24 11.04 4.97
N LEU A 252 -36.05 9.77 4.61
CA LEU A 252 -37.14 8.94 4.08
C LEU A 252 -38.27 8.77 5.12
N PRO A 253 -39.52 8.55 4.66
CA PRO A 253 -40.64 8.14 5.51
C PRO A 253 -40.28 6.95 6.39
N LYS A 254 -40.84 6.86 7.62
CA LYS A 254 -40.45 5.86 8.63
C LYS A 254 -40.52 4.42 8.10
N ASP A 255 -41.53 4.11 7.30
CA ASP A 255 -41.76 2.81 6.65
C ASP A 255 -40.76 2.50 5.51
N GLN A 256 -40.15 3.52 4.91
CA GLN A 256 -39.20 3.38 3.82
C GLN A 256 -37.74 3.58 4.24
N ARG A 257 -37.50 4.13 5.42
CA ARG A 257 -36.17 4.44 5.96
C ARG A 257 -35.42 3.15 6.31
N PRO A 258 -34.13 3.02 5.95
CA PRO A 258 -33.33 1.90 6.41
C PRO A 258 -33.18 1.95 7.94
N THR A 259 -33.31 0.79 8.58
CA THR A 259 -33.14 0.62 10.03
C THR A 259 -31.72 0.20 10.40
N ALA A 260 -30.89 -0.11 9.41
CA ALA A 260 -29.47 -0.38 9.59
C ALA A 260 -28.67 0.05 8.37
N VAL A 261 -27.41 0.42 8.57
CA VAL A 261 -26.48 0.80 7.49
C VAL A 261 -25.12 0.14 7.67
N PHE A 262 -24.63 -0.47 6.60
CA PHE A 262 -23.24 -0.92 6.50
C PHE A 262 -22.43 0.16 5.80
N CYS A 263 -21.50 0.76 6.53
CA CYS A 263 -20.55 1.72 6.00
C CYS A 263 -19.27 0.99 5.61
N TYR A 264 -18.72 1.27 4.43
CA TYR A 264 -17.55 0.52 3.93
C TYR A 264 -16.33 0.63 4.85
N ASN A 265 -16.24 1.70 5.65
CA ASN A 265 -15.20 1.93 6.64
C ASN A 265 -15.68 2.79 7.82
N ASP A 266 -14.87 2.89 8.87
CA ASP A 266 -15.21 3.60 10.12
C ASP A 266 -15.27 5.13 9.95
N ALA A 267 -14.51 5.73 9.03
CA ALA A 267 -14.65 7.16 8.74
C ALA A 267 -16.01 7.49 8.11
N THR A 268 -16.51 6.62 7.23
CA THR A 268 -17.86 6.73 6.66
C THR A 268 -18.92 6.53 7.73
N ALA A 269 -18.72 5.56 8.63
CA ALA A 269 -19.61 5.33 9.77
C ALA A 269 -19.68 6.55 10.69
N LEU A 270 -18.54 7.21 10.97
CA LEU A 270 -18.51 8.44 11.76
C LEU A 270 -19.29 9.58 11.09
N GLN A 271 -19.10 9.79 9.78
CA GLN A 271 -19.84 10.83 9.05
C GLN A 271 -21.35 10.56 9.04
N PHE A 272 -21.75 9.29 8.89
CA PHE A 272 -23.15 8.88 9.00
C PHE A 272 -23.70 9.12 10.42
N PHE A 273 -22.93 8.76 11.45
CA PHE A 273 -23.29 9.00 12.85
C PHE A 273 -23.52 10.49 13.14
N LEU A 274 -22.63 11.36 12.67
CA LEU A 274 -22.78 12.80 12.81
C LEU A 274 -24.03 13.34 12.07
N ALA A 275 -24.36 12.79 10.91
CA ALA A 275 -25.56 13.14 10.17
C ALA A 275 -26.84 12.72 10.93
N ALA A 276 -26.89 11.49 11.43
CA ALA A 276 -28.00 10.99 12.25
C ALA A 276 -28.22 11.87 13.49
N LYS A 277 -27.14 12.19 14.21
CA LYS A 277 -27.18 13.09 15.37
C LYS A 277 -27.73 14.48 15.02
N ARG A 278 -27.35 15.05 13.87
CA ARG A 278 -27.87 16.34 13.39
C ARG A 278 -29.37 16.31 13.07
N MET A 279 -29.90 15.14 12.73
CA MET A 279 -31.34 14.92 12.52
C MET A 279 -32.08 14.58 13.82
N GLY A 280 -31.41 14.56 14.97
CA GLY A 280 -31.99 14.15 16.25
C GLY A 280 -32.25 12.64 16.35
N LEU A 281 -31.60 11.83 15.51
CA LEU A 281 -31.67 10.37 15.54
C LEU A 281 -30.52 9.79 16.37
N SER A 282 -30.81 8.71 17.10
CA SER A 282 -29.84 8.01 17.94
C SER A 282 -29.39 6.70 17.29
N ILE A 283 -28.11 6.37 17.50
CA ILE A 283 -27.52 5.09 17.13
C ILE A 283 -27.19 4.38 18.45
N PRO A 284 -27.66 3.13 18.65
CA PRO A 284 -28.30 2.26 17.66
C PRO A 284 -29.84 2.39 17.54
N GLU A 285 -30.50 3.18 18.38
CA GLU A 285 -31.94 3.05 18.62
C GLU A 285 -32.84 3.34 17.41
N ASP A 286 -32.44 4.30 16.56
CA ASP A 286 -33.20 4.66 15.35
C ASP A 286 -32.58 4.07 14.08
N VAL A 287 -31.28 3.79 14.10
CA VAL A 287 -30.55 3.14 13.01
C VAL A 287 -29.31 2.42 13.55
N SER A 288 -29.17 1.14 13.23
CA SER A 288 -27.97 0.37 13.52
C SER A 288 -26.86 0.70 12.51
N VAL A 289 -25.60 0.72 12.94
CA VAL A 289 -24.44 1.03 12.09
C VAL A 289 -23.37 -0.04 12.27
N ILE A 290 -22.85 -0.56 11.15
CA ILE A 290 -21.62 -1.38 11.12
C ILE A 290 -20.59 -0.64 10.26
N GLY A 291 -19.38 -0.50 10.79
CA GLY A 291 -18.21 0.03 10.08
C GLY A 291 -17.23 -1.04 9.61
N PHE A 292 -16.02 -0.61 9.31
CA PHE A 292 -14.90 -1.48 9.00
C PHE A 292 -13.58 -0.75 9.32
N ASP A 293 -12.64 -1.48 9.92
CA ASP A 293 -11.23 -1.19 10.19
C ASP A 293 -10.82 -1.17 11.67
N ASP A 294 -11.76 -1.01 12.61
CA ASP A 294 -11.48 -0.72 14.03
C ASP A 294 -10.52 0.45 14.21
N ALA A 295 -10.96 1.60 13.74
CA ALA A 295 -10.21 2.84 13.69
C ALA A 295 -10.07 3.48 15.09
N PRO A 296 -8.91 4.08 15.43
CA PRO A 296 -8.69 4.76 16.70
C PRO A 296 -9.36 6.15 16.75
N ILE A 297 -10.69 6.20 16.59
CA ILE A 297 -11.48 7.45 16.49
C ILE A 297 -12.10 7.81 17.85
N GLY A 298 -11.26 8.02 18.87
CA GLY A 298 -11.70 8.40 20.23
C GLY A 298 -12.80 7.48 20.78
N ASP A 299 -13.74 8.05 21.54
CA ASP A 299 -14.85 7.32 22.18
C ASP A 299 -15.78 6.62 21.17
N PHE A 300 -15.85 7.10 19.92
CA PHE A 300 -16.67 6.46 18.88
C PHE A 300 -16.21 5.03 18.59
N ARG A 301 -14.92 4.74 18.78
CA ARG A 301 -14.38 3.39 18.66
C ARG A 301 -15.06 2.41 19.61
N GLU A 302 -15.34 2.82 20.84
CA GLU A 302 -15.95 1.95 21.87
C GLU A 302 -17.45 1.70 21.63
N ILE A 303 -18.07 2.45 20.73
CA ILE A 303 -19.49 2.31 20.38
C ILE A 303 -19.65 1.49 19.09
N LEU A 304 -18.79 1.70 18.10
CA LEU A 304 -18.98 1.18 16.75
C LEU A 304 -18.68 -0.32 16.66
N THR A 305 -19.70 -1.11 16.30
CA THR A 305 -19.54 -2.47 15.77
C THR A 305 -18.83 -2.39 14.43
N THR A 306 -17.73 -3.11 14.29
CA THR A 306 -16.81 -2.99 13.14
C THR A 306 -16.03 -4.29 12.93
N PHE A 307 -15.17 -4.30 11.92
CA PHE A 307 -14.24 -5.37 11.64
C PHE A 307 -12.81 -4.90 11.85
N GLU A 308 -12.03 -5.65 12.61
CA GLU A 308 -10.62 -5.37 12.87
C GLU A 308 -9.82 -5.46 11.57
N HIS A 309 -9.18 -4.33 11.21
CA HIS A 309 -8.09 -4.31 10.25
C HIS A 309 -6.76 -4.40 11.02
N PRO A 310 -5.93 -5.44 10.82
CA PRO A 310 -4.66 -5.59 11.53
C PRO A 310 -3.58 -4.72 10.86
N LYS A 311 -3.69 -3.41 11.06
CA LYS A 311 -2.95 -2.36 10.30
C LYS A 311 -1.43 -2.57 10.32
N GLU A 312 -0.84 -2.74 11.50
CA GLU A 312 0.62 -2.95 11.64
C GLU A 312 1.06 -4.27 10.99
N GLU A 313 0.32 -5.36 11.21
CA GLU A 313 0.62 -6.67 10.65
C GLU A 313 0.53 -6.71 9.13
N VAL A 314 -0.37 -5.92 8.53
CA VAL A 314 -0.40 -5.73 7.07
C VAL A 314 0.90 -5.11 6.57
N GLY A 315 1.41 -4.08 7.27
CA GLY A 315 2.71 -3.46 6.95
C GLY A 315 3.87 -4.44 7.07
N LYS A 316 3.94 -5.16 8.20
CA LYS A 316 4.97 -6.18 8.46
C LYS A 316 4.95 -7.27 7.38
N LYS A 317 3.78 -7.84 7.12
CA LYS A 317 3.59 -8.90 6.12
C LYS A 317 3.99 -8.43 4.71
N ALA A 318 3.65 -7.20 4.34
CA ALA A 318 4.00 -6.67 3.03
C ALA A 318 5.52 -6.58 2.83
N VAL A 319 6.25 -6.15 3.87
CA VAL A 319 7.71 -6.13 3.86
C VAL A 319 8.30 -7.54 3.84
N GLU A 320 7.79 -8.46 4.67
CA GLU A 320 8.26 -9.86 4.67
C GLU A 320 8.16 -10.50 3.28
N ILE A 321 7.03 -10.32 2.60
CA ILE A 321 6.83 -10.82 1.23
C ILE A 321 7.83 -10.15 0.28
N LEU A 322 7.99 -8.83 0.36
CA LEU A 322 8.90 -8.10 -0.51
C LEU A 322 10.35 -8.54 -0.34
N LEU A 323 10.81 -8.72 0.89
CA LEU A 323 12.18 -9.15 1.19
C LEU A 323 12.47 -10.55 0.66
N LYS A 324 11.54 -11.51 0.86
CA LYS A 324 11.63 -12.83 0.23
C LYS A 324 11.74 -12.75 -1.30
N MET A 325 10.95 -11.88 -1.93
CA MET A 325 11.00 -11.65 -3.37
C MET A 325 12.33 -11.04 -3.83
N ILE A 326 12.94 -10.18 -3.02
CA ILE A 326 14.28 -9.60 -3.26
C ILE A 326 15.36 -10.70 -3.18
N ASP A 327 15.19 -11.67 -2.28
CA ASP A 327 16.09 -12.83 -2.12
C ASP A 327 15.86 -13.94 -3.16
N GLY A 328 14.90 -13.74 -4.07
CA GLY A 328 14.66 -14.62 -5.23
C GLY A 328 13.51 -15.61 -5.05
N GLU A 329 12.75 -15.52 -3.96
CA GLU A 329 11.54 -16.32 -3.78
C GLU A 329 10.40 -15.82 -4.67
N LYS A 330 9.38 -16.69 -4.84
CA LYS A 330 8.17 -16.37 -5.61
C LYS A 330 7.29 -15.37 -4.85
N PRO A 331 6.53 -14.52 -5.56
CA PRO A 331 5.56 -13.64 -4.91
C PRO A 331 4.50 -14.43 -4.15
N GLU A 332 4.17 -13.96 -2.96
CA GLU A 332 3.11 -14.50 -2.11
C GLU A 332 1.87 -13.59 -2.17
N LYS A 333 0.67 -14.20 -2.16
CA LYS A 333 -0.61 -13.50 -1.99
C LYS A 333 -1.18 -13.88 -0.63
N TYR A 334 -1.19 -12.93 0.30
CA TYR A 334 -1.63 -13.16 1.66
C TYR A 334 -2.98 -12.50 1.90
N VAL A 335 -3.90 -13.25 2.52
CA VAL A 335 -5.26 -12.78 2.84
C VAL A 335 -5.46 -12.84 4.36
N PHE A 336 -5.60 -11.67 4.99
CA PHE A 336 -6.02 -11.58 6.38
C PHE A 336 -7.52 -11.76 6.49
N LYS A 337 -7.97 -12.63 7.40
CA LYS A 337 -9.38 -12.70 7.76
C LYS A 337 -9.70 -11.59 8.78
N PRO A 338 -10.60 -10.64 8.47
CA PRO A 338 -10.97 -9.61 9.42
C PRO A 338 -11.77 -10.20 10.59
N LYS A 339 -11.54 -9.70 11.80
CA LYS A 339 -12.25 -10.15 13.01
C LYS A 339 -13.41 -9.20 13.31
N LEU A 340 -14.62 -9.74 13.48
CA LEU A 340 -15.77 -8.95 13.92
C LEU A 340 -15.56 -8.49 15.38
N ILE A 341 -15.79 -7.21 15.64
CA ILE A 341 -15.85 -6.63 16.97
C ILE A 341 -17.27 -6.11 17.19
N MET A 342 -18.06 -6.85 17.97
CA MET A 342 -19.41 -6.44 18.37
C MET A 342 -19.35 -5.40 19.48
N ARG A 343 -20.07 -4.29 19.30
CA ARG A 343 -20.20 -3.19 20.26
C ARG A 343 -21.66 -2.69 20.28
N GLU A 344 -21.88 -1.46 20.71
CA GLU A 344 -23.21 -0.91 21.02
C GLU A 344 -23.94 -0.30 19.83
N SER A 345 -23.34 -0.21 18.64
CA SER A 345 -23.97 0.41 17.47
C SER A 345 -24.97 -0.48 16.69
N VAL A 346 -25.34 -1.66 17.20
CA VAL A 346 -26.32 -2.57 16.56
C VAL A 346 -27.36 -3.05 17.58
N THR A 347 -28.64 -2.90 17.25
CA THR A 347 -29.77 -3.38 18.06
C THR A 347 -30.96 -3.80 17.18
N TYR A 348 -32.01 -4.38 17.78
CA TYR A 348 -33.23 -4.71 17.06
C TYR A 348 -33.97 -3.44 16.61
N PRO A 349 -34.58 -3.40 15.40
CA PRO A 349 -35.30 -2.22 14.94
C PRO A 349 -36.52 -1.93 15.82
N LYS A 350 -36.79 -0.65 16.10
CA LYS A 350 -38.04 -0.23 16.74
C LYS A 350 -39.23 -0.57 15.82
N LYS A 351 -40.28 -1.17 16.40
CA LYS A 351 -41.53 -1.42 15.69
C LYS A 351 -42.25 -0.13 15.25
#